data_AF-A0A1M3H8T4-F1
#
_entry.id   AF-A0A1M3H8T4-F1
#
_cell.length_a   1.000
_cell.length_b   1.000
_cell.length_c   1.000
_cell.angle_alpha   90.00
_cell.angle_beta   90.00
_cell.angle_gamma   90.00
#
_symmetry.space_group_name_H-M   'P 1'
#
loop_
_entity.id
_entity.type
_entity.pdbx_description
1 polymer ?
#
loop_
_entity_poly.entity_id
_entity_poly.type
_entity_poly.pdbx_seq_one_letter_code
_entity_poly.pdbx_strand_id
1 'polypeptide(L)'
;MAGLGKKILSAFVEVNPPDAQPAASDNTATPHEAPLRVESPSTDSRMVEYFDKLFSDANIPGPDYFEFSKMVAALKAIPDEFTRFSAAFAGLQVQGLTKEKLLSTAEEYLKVLDTDAAHFHSTVEAALQEKVQDKKAEAEQKTTRIQALAKEISELQSQIASLQAEITDSEQKITGRSGDYTAESTCRKQQIAADIEKIKQYIRQQ
;
A
#
# COMPACT_ATOMS: atom_id res chain seq x y z
N MET A 1 -15.54 0.65 25.46
CA MET A 1 -14.06 0.67 25.48
C MET A 1 -13.41 0.30 24.14
N ALA A 2 -14.07 0.50 22.97
CA ALA A 2 -13.52 0.08 21.66
C ALA A 2 -12.61 1.13 20.95
N GLY A 3 -12.28 2.23 21.62
CA GLY A 3 -11.57 3.37 21.04
C GLY A 3 -10.11 3.52 21.45
N LEU A 4 -9.66 2.85 22.53
CA LEU A 4 -8.30 3.02 23.05
C LEU A 4 -7.26 2.34 22.16
N GLY A 5 -7.43 1.05 21.85
CA GLY A 5 -6.49 0.31 21.01
C GLY A 5 -6.30 0.91 19.61
N LYS A 6 -7.36 1.49 19.03
CA LYS A 6 -7.29 2.18 17.71
C LYS A 6 -6.41 3.44 17.75
N LYS A 7 -6.38 4.17 18.87
CA LYS A 7 -5.56 5.38 19.04
C LYS A 7 -4.07 5.05 19.17
N ILE A 8 -3.75 3.98 19.91
CA ILE A 8 -2.38 3.50 20.04
C ILE A 8 -1.91 2.96 18.68
N LEU A 9 -2.74 2.14 18.03
CA LEU A 9 -2.43 1.64 16.69
C LEU A 9 -2.20 2.78 15.68
N SER A 10 -3.00 3.85 15.70
CA SER A 10 -2.77 5.01 14.83
C SER A 10 -1.46 5.75 15.12
N ALA A 11 -1.02 5.80 16.39
CA ALA A 11 0.28 6.38 16.75
C ALA A 11 1.46 5.50 16.31
N PHE A 12 1.26 4.19 16.19
CA PHE A 12 2.25 3.21 15.71
C PHE A 12 2.30 3.05 14.19
N VAL A 13 1.18 3.25 13.48
CA VAL A 13 1.02 3.02 12.04
C VAL A 13 1.16 4.30 11.21
N GLU A 14 1.60 5.41 11.81
CA GLU A 14 1.95 6.64 11.09
C GLU A 14 3.21 6.42 10.23
N VAL A 15 3.04 5.64 9.16
CA VAL A 15 3.97 5.42 8.07
C VAL A 15 3.78 6.60 7.15
N ASN A 16 4.78 7.48 7.13
CA ASN A 16 4.93 8.49 6.09
C ASN A 16 4.71 7.83 4.71
N PRO A 17 3.80 8.35 3.87
CA PRO A 17 3.72 7.87 2.49
C PRO A 17 5.04 8.18 1.78
N PRO A 18 5.58 7.25 0.97
CA PRO A 18 6.72 7.53 0.13
C PRO A 18 6.22 8.31 -1.09
N ASP A 19 6.15 9.62 -1.00
CA ASP A 19 6.08 10.45 -2.20
C ASP A 19 7.47 10.47 -2.85
N ALA A 20 7.64 9.58 -3.83
CA ALA A 20 8.60 9.72 -4.92
C ALA A 20 7.75 10.05 -6.17
N GLN A 21 8.06 11.00 -7.06
CA GLN A 21 9.35 11.48 -7.55
C GLN A 21 9.10 12.69 -8.55
N PRO A 22 10.04 13.09 -9.43
CA PRO A 22 11.07 14.14 -9.34
C PRO A 22 10.80 15.40 -10.21
N ALA A 23 11.56 16.49 -10.00
CA ALA A 23 12.02 17.39 -11.09
C ALA A 23 13.16 18.32 -10.64
N ALA A 24 14.05 18.63 -11.58
CA ALA A 24 15.34 19.28 -11.41
C ALA A 24 15.32 20.82 -11.28
N SER A 25 16.41 21.32 -10.69
CA SER A 25 17.07 22.65 -10.72
C SER A 25 16.31 23.90 -11.19
N ASP A 26 16.32 24.96 -10.36
CA ASP A 26 17.16 26.14 -10.64
C ASP A 26 17.38 27.03 -9.40
N ASN A 27 18.47 27.79 -9.42
CA ASN A 27 19.06 28.54 -8.31
C ASN A 27 18.67 30.02 -8.37
N THR A 28 17.96 30.55 -7.36
CA THR A 28 17.99 32.00 -7.04
C THR A 28 17.76 32.23 -5.55
N ALA A 29 18.69 32.96 -4.93
CA ALA A 29 18.73 33.29 -3.52
C ALA A 29 17.69 34.36 -3.13
N THR A 30 16.91 34.06 -2.09
CA THR A 30 16.22 35.02 -1.22
C THR A 30 16.34 34.57 0.24
N PRO A 31 16.43 35.47 1.22
CA PRO A 31 16.63 35.10 2.63
C PRO A 31 15.37 34.42 3.16
N HIS A 32 15.46 33.13 3.45
CA HIS A 32 14.39 32.32 4.01
C HIS A 32 14.30 32.57 5.53
N GLU A 33 13.24 33.25 5.94
CA GLU A 33 12.76 33.23 7.32
C GLU A 33 12.47 31.77 7.69
N ALA A 34 13.20 31.25 8.68
CA ALA A 34 13.16 29.85 9.05
C ALA A 34 11.73 29.47 9.46
N PRO A 35 11.09 28.46 8.81
CA PRO A 35 9.87 27.91 9.35
C PRO A 35 10.22 27.24 10.67
N LEU A 36 9.55 27.67 11.74
CA LEU A 36 9.55 27.01 13.03
C LEU A 36 9.33 25.52 12.79
N ARG A 37 10.40 24.74 13.01
CA ARG A 37 10.32 23.30 13.04
C ARG A 37 9.46 22.96 14.24
N VAL A 38 8.19 22.69 14.00
CA VAL A 38 7.35 21.98 14.96
C VAL A 38 8.01 20.62 15.09
N GLU A 39 8.84 20.47 16.12
CA GLU A 39 9.34 19.17 16.51
C GLU A 39 8.11 18.35 16.87
N SER A 40 7.71 17.47 15.96
CA SER A 40 6.73 16.43 16.26
C SER A 40 7.22 15.73 17.54
N PRO A 41 6.42 15.65 18.60
CA PRO A 41 6.84 14.99 19.83
C PRO A 41 7.34 13.60 19.46
N SER A 42 8.56 13.28 19.88
CA SER A 42 9.16 11.97 19.63
C SER A 42 8.18 10.89 20.07
N THR A 43 8.16 9.76 19.36
CA THR A 43 7.29 8.62 19.70
C THR A 43 7.42 8.21 21.17
N ASP A 44 8.60 8.40 21.77
CA ASP A 44 8.85 8.21 23.20
C ASP A 44 7.96 9.10 24.09
N SER A 45 7.82 10.40 23.79
CA SER A 45 6.98 11.31 24.58
C SER A 45 5.50 10.92 24.56
N ARG A 46 4.99 10.48 23.39
CA ARG A 46 3.58 10.08 23.25
C ARG A 46 3.24 8.81 24.04
N MET A 47 4.21 7.89 24.16
CA MET A 47 4.03 6.65 24.93
C MET A 47 4.12 6.90 26.42
N VAL A 48 5.02 7.77 26.87
CA VAL A 48 5.09 8.19 28.27
C VAL A 48 3.77 8.84 28.70
N GLU A 49 3.24 9.78 27.92
CA GLU A 49 1.94 10.40 28.19
C GLU A 49 0.79 9.39 28.21
N TYR A 50 0.83 8.36 27.35
CA TYR A 50 -0.17 7.29 27.34
C TYR A 50 -0.17 6.50 28.65
N PHE A 51 1.00 6.03 29.10
CA PHE A 51 1.10 5.24 30.32
C PHE A 51 0.83 6.07 31.57
N ASP A 52 1.25 7.34 31.60
CA ASP A 52 0.88 8.27 32.67
C ASP A 52 -0.64 8.45 32.76
N LYS A 53 -1.31 8.53 31.62
CA LYS A 53 -2.78 8.56 31.58
C LYS A 53 -3.40 7.23 32.00
N LEU A 54 -2.87 6.09 31.54
CA LEU A 54 -3.36 4.76 31.92
C LEU A 54 -3.33 4.59 33.45
N PHE A 55 -2.24 5.02 34.10
CA PHE A 55 -2.11 4.94 35.55
C PHE A 55 -2.99 5.97 36.27
N SER A 56 -3.16 7.16 35.69
CA SER A 56 -4.10 8.17 36.21
C SER A 56 -5.56 7.72 36.09
N ASP A 57 -5.93 6.98 35.05
CA ASP A 57 -7.28 6.45 34.86
C ASP A 57 -7.54 5.25 35.80
N ALA A 58 -6.48 4.51 36.15
CA ALA A 58 -6.49 3.39 37.10
C ALA A 58 -6.17 3.81 38.55
N ASN A 59 -6.20 5.11 38.87
CA ASN A 59 -5.74 5.65 40.14
C ASN A 59 -6.46 5.03 41.35
N ILE A 60 -5.69 4.66 42.38
CA ILE A 60 -6.23 4.05 43.59
C ILE A 60 -6.43 5.15 44.64
N PRO A 61 -7.51 5.15 45.46
CA PRO A 61 -7.70 6.20 46.45
C PRO A 61 -6.62 6.22 47.55
N GLY A 62 -6.13 7.42 47.87
CA GLY A 62 -5.05 7.64 48.84
C GLY A 62 -3.67 7.63 48.20
N PRO A 63 -2.59 7.84 48.97
CA PRO A 63 -1.24 7.69 48.42
C PRO A 63 -0.99 6.22 48.04
N ASP A 64 -0.48 5.99 46.83
CA ASP A 64 -0.19 4.64 46.33
C ASP A 64 1.17 4.57 45.60
N TYR A 65 1.42 3.46 44.90
CA TYR A 65 2.64 3.23 44.12
C TYR A 65 2.87 4.28 43.02
N PHE A 66 1.83 4.76 42.35
CA PHE A 66 1.95 5.77 41.31
C PHE A 66 2.43 7.11 41.88
N GLU A 67 1.87 7.60 42.98
CA GLU A 67 2.37 8.81 43.66
C GLU A 67 3.78 8.60 44.20
N PHE A 68 4.07 7.41 44.75
CA PHE A 68 5.42 7.05 45.18
C PHE A 68 6.43 7.12 44.03
N SER A 69 6.09 6.56 42.87
CA SER A 69 6.95 6.58 41.68
C SER A 69 7.20 8.01 41.17
N LYS A 70 6.17 8.86 41.18
CA LYS A 70 6.29 10.29 40.83
C LYS A 70 7.18 11.03 41.83
N MET A 71 7.04 10.76 43.11
CA MET A 71 7.88 11.35 44.16
C MET A 71 9.34 10.92 44.01
N VAL A 72 9.61 9.64 43.77
CA VAL A 72 10.97 9.14 43.48
C VAL A 72 11.55 9.82 42.24
N ALA A 73 10.76 10.00 41.18
CA ALA A 73 11.18 10.70 39.98
C ALA A 73 11.49 12.19 40.23
N ALA A 74 10.69 12.86 41.05
CA ALA A 74 10.93 14.25 41.45
C ALA A 74 12.20 14.41 42.30
N LEU A 75 12.56 13.38 43.08
CA LEU A 75 13.75 13.35 43.93
C LEU A 75 15.00 12.82 43.21
N LYS A 76 15.02 12.75 41.87
CA LYS A 76 16.19 12.33 41.08
C LYS A 76 17.47 13.12 41.36
N ALA A 77 17.37 14.31 41.93
CA ALA A 77 18.52 15.10 42.38
C ALA A 77 19.31 14.42 43.52
N ILE A 78 18.69 13.51 44.28
CA ILE A 78 19.37 12.65 45.27
C ILE A 78 19.96 11.46 44.52
N PRO A 79 21.29 11.31 44.38
CA PRO A 79 21.87 10.23 43.58
C PRO A 79 21.71 8.86 44.24
N ASP A 80 21.85 8.81 45.56
CA ASP A 80 21.71 7.58 46.35
C ASP A 80 20.27 7.07 46.32
N GLU A 81 20.08 5.89 45.76
CA GLU A 81 18.75 5.31 45.53
C GLU A 81 18.03 4.94 46.83
N PHE A 82 18.76 4.37 47.78
CA PHE A 82 18.20 4.02 49.08
C PHE A 82 17.65 5.25 49.79
N THR A 83 18.43 6.34 49.83
CA THR A 83 18.02 7.62 50.42
C THR A 83 16.85 8.23 49.66
N ARG A 84 16.86 8.18 48.32
CA ARG A 84 15.79 8.71 47.47
C ARG A 84 14.46 7.98 47.70
N PHE A 85 14.47 6.65 47.71
CA PHE A 85 13.28 5.84 47.97
C PHE A 85 12.78 6.03 49.41
N SER A 86 13.69 6.06 50.39
CA SER A 86 13.34 6.30 51.79
C SER A 86 12.71 7.68 52.00
N ALA A 87 13.23 8.71 51.34
CA ALA A 87 12.67 10.06 51.39
C ALA A 87 11.29 10.14 50.74
N ALA A 88 11.11 9.52 49.58
CA ALA A 88 9.80 9.44 48.91
C ALA A 88 8.76 8.71 49.77
N PHE A 89 9.14 7.58 50.39
CA PHE A 89 8.27 6.81 51.27
C PHE A 89 7.89 7.62 52.52
N ALA A 90 8.87 8.24 53.20
CA ALA A 90 8.60 9.04 54.39
C ALA A 90 7.63 10.22 54.11
N GLY A 91 7.76 10.86 52.95
CA GLY A 91 6.87 11.97 52.54
C GLY A 91 5.41 11.56 52.27
N LEU A 92 5.17 10.30 51.91
CA LEU A 92 3.83 9.74 51.68
C LEU A 92 3.30 8.97 52.90
N GLN A 93 4.18 8.48 53.76
CA GLN A 93 3.81 7.79 54.99
C GLN A 93 2.99 8.68 55.94
N VAL A 94 3.34 9.97 56.02
CA VAL A 94 2.56 10.96 56.79
C VAL A 94 1.15 11.18 56.24
N GLN A 95 0.89 10.76 55.00
CA GLN A 95 -0.41 10.82 54.32
C GLN A 95 -1.16 9.47 54.37
N GLY A 96 -0.61 8.47 55.08
CA GLY A 96 -1.23 7.16 55.28
C GLY A 96 -0.71 6.04 54.39
N LEU A 97 0.35 6.25 53.59
CA LEU A 97 0.98 5.17 52.82
C LEU A 97 1.69 4.19 53.76
N THR A 98 1.37 2.90 53.66
CA THR A 98 2.12 1.82 54.32
C THR A 98 2.92 1.01 53.31
N LYS A 99 3.91 0.25 53.77
CA LYS A 99 4.70 -0.63 52.90
C LYS A 99 3.81 -1.69 52.24
N GLU A 100 2.86 -2.23 52.98
CA GLU A 100 1.91 -3.24 52.49
C GLU A 100 1.04 -2.65 51.38
N LYS A 101 0.52 -1.42 51.56
CA LYS A 101 -0.29 -0.74 50.55
C LYS A 101 0.54 -0.36 49.32
N LEU A 102 1.79 0.06 49.52
CA LEU A 102 2.71 0.37 48.42
C LEU A 102 2.97 -0.87 47.55
N LEU A 103 3.24 -2.02 48.17
CA LEU A 103 3.45 -3.28 47.43
C LEU A 103 2.16 -3.77 46.76
N SER A 104 1.02 -3.73 47.47
CA SER A 104 -0.24 -4.21 46.90
C SER A 104 -0.68 -3.36 45.71
N THR A 105 -0.54 -2.04 45.80
CA THR A 105 -0.87 -1.13 44.68
C THR A 105 0.09 -1.27 43.52
N ALA A 106 1.39 -1.54 43.77
CA ALA A 106 2.34 -1.87 42.71
C ALA A 106 1.91 -3.12 41.92
N GLU A 107 1.47 -4.18 42.62
CA GLU A 107 0.93 -5.38 41.98
C GLU A 107 -0.37 -5.10 41.20
N GLU A 108 -1.22 -4.19 41.67
CA GLU A 108 -2.41 -3.75 40.93
C GLU A 108 -2.02 -3.03 39.63
N TYR A 109 -1.04 -2.11 39.66
CA TYR A 109 -0.55 -1.44 38.44
C TYR A 109 0.13 -2.39 37.45
N LEU A 110 0.82 -3.45 37.92
CA LEU A 110 1.32 -4.50 37.04
C LEU A 110 0.17 -5.21 36.29
N LYS A 111 -0.94 -5.52 36.97
CA LYS A 111 -2.12 -6.13 36.34
C LYS A 111 -2.78 -5.19 35.33
N VAL A 112 -2.78 -3.87 35.59
CA VAL A 112 -3.27 -2.86 34.65
C VAL A 112 -2.43 -2.87 33.38
N LEU A 113 -1.10 -2.93 33.50
CA LEU A 113 -0.20 -3.05 32.35
C LEU A 113 -0.42 -4.36 31.58
N ASP A 114 -0.53 -5.50 32.27
CA ASP A 114 -0.78 -6.79 31.62
C ASP A 114 -2.09 -6.79 30.84
N THR A 115 -3.14 -6.20 31.42
CA THR A 115 -4.45 -6.07 30.79
C THR A 115 -4.41 -5.16 29.57
N ASP A 116 -3.74 -4.01 29.68
CA ASP A 116 -3.56 -3.07 28.57
C ASP A 116 -2.75 -3.70 27.43
N ALA A 117 -1.66 -4.40 27.76
CA ALA A 117 -0.85 -5.13 26.80
C ALA A 117 -1.69 -6.19 26.07
N ALA A 118 -2.51 -6.98 26.77
CA ALA A 118 -3.38 -7.96 26.14
C ALA A 118 -4.39 -7.31 25.17
N HIS A 119 -5.00 -6.19 25.55
CA HIS A 119 -5.90 -5.44 24.68
C HIS A 119 -5.19 -4.84 23.46
N PHE A 120 -3.97 -4.33 23.64
CA PHE A 120 -3.15 -3.82 22.56
C PHE A 120 -2.82 -4.92 21.54
N HIS A 121 -2.31 -6.07 21.98
CA HIS A 121 -1.99 -7.19 21.10
C HIS A 121 -3.21 -7.68 20.33
N SER A 122 -4.36 -7.83 20.99
CA SER A 122 -5.62 -8.20 20.33
C SER A 122 -6.05 -7.18 19.28
N THR A 123 -5.86 -5.88 19.55
CA THR A 123 -6.19 -4.82 18.59
C THR A 123 -5.25 -4.83 17.39
N VAL A 124 -3.96 -5.05 17.61
CA VAL A 124 -2.95 -5.19 16.55
C VAL A 124 -3.27 -6.38 15.67
N GLU A 125 -3.57 -7.53 16.26
CA GLU A 125 -3.93 -8.75 15.53
C GLU A 125 -5.20 -8.56 14.70
N ALA A 126 -6.25 -7.98 15.29
CA ALA A 126 -7.49 -7.70 14.57
C ALA A 126 -7.27 -6.73 13.40
N ALA A 127 -6.47 -5.68 13.60
CA ALA A 127 -6.17 -4.71 12.55
C ALA A 127 -5.28 -5.31 11.44
N LEU A 128 -4.33 -6.17 11.81
CA LEU A 128 -3.51 -6.91 10.86
C LEU A 128 -4.39 -7.83 10.03
N GLN A 129 -5.28 -8.58 10.68
CA GLN A 129 -6.20 -9.47 10.00
C GLN A 129 -7.11 -8.69 9.03
N GLU A 130 -7.82 -7.66 9.50
CA GLU A 130 -8.71 -6.84 8.67
C GLU A 130 -7.96 -6.23 7.47
N LYS A 131 -6.82 -5.57 7.72
CA LYS A 131 -6.13 -4.81 6.66
C LYS A 131 -5.28 -5.66 5.73
N VAL A 132 -4.70 -6.76 6.23
CA VAL A 132 -3.80 -7.60 5.42
C VAL A 132 -4.58 -8.69 4.72
N GLN A 133 -5.58 -9.30 5.36
CA GLN A 133 -6.36 -10.36 4.73
C GLN A 133 -7.12 -9.83 3.51
N ASP A 134 -7.78 -8.67 3.64
CA ASP A 134 -8.51 -8.04 2.54
C ASP A 134 -7.57 -7.67 1.39
N LYS A 135 -6.41 -7.05 1.68
CA LYS A 135 -5.41 -6.71 0.67
C LYS A 135 -4.81 -7.95 0.00
N LYS A 136 -4.61 -9.04 0.75
CA LYS A 136 -4.11 -10.30 0.21
C LYS A 136 -5.12 -10.94 -0.74
N ALA A 137 -6.40 -10.96 -0.36
CA ALA A 137 -7.47 -11.45 -1.21
C ALA A 137 -7.61 -10.62 -2.49
N GLU A 138 -7.54 -9.28 -2.37
CA GLU A 138 -7.57 -8.39 -3.53
C GLU A 138 -6.37 -8.62 -4.47
N ALA A 139 -5.17 -8.80 -3.92
CA ALA A 139 -3.97 -9.10 -4.71
C ALA A 139 -4.08 -10.44 -5.45
N GLU A 140 -4.62 -11.48 -4.81
CA GLU A 140 -4.86 -12.79 -5.42
C GLU A 140 -5.91 -12.71 -6.54
N GLN A 141 -6.99 -11.96 -6.32
CA GLN A 141 -8.01 -11.70 -7.35
C GLN A 141 -7.41 -10.99 -8.57
N LYS A 142 -6.61 -9.94 -8.36
CA LYS A 142 -5.94 -9.22 -9.46
C LYS A 142 -4.94 -10.12 -10.19
N THR A 143 -4.18 -10.95 -9.47
CA THR A 143 -3.26 -11.93 -10.07
C THR A 143 -4.00 -12.92 -10.97
N THR A 144 -5.13 -13.45 -10.51
CA THR A 144 -5.98 -14.35 -11.30
C THR A 144 -6.53 -13.66 -12.54
N ARG A 145 -6.96 -12.38 -12.41
CA ARG A 145 -7.45 -11.60 -13.56
C ARG A 145 -6.35 -11.34 -14.59
N ILE A 146 -5.11 -11.06 -14.16
CA ILE A 146 -3.95 -10.90 -15.04
C ILE A 146 -3.71 -12.18 -15.83
N GLN A 147 -3.74 -13.35 -15.19
CA GLN A 147 -3.55 -14.64 -15.88
C GLN A 147 -4.64 -14.90 -16.93
N ALA A 148 -5.91 -14.60 -16.60
CA ALA A 148 -7.01 -14.74 -17.54
C ALA A 148 -6.86 -13.81 -18.77
N LEU A 149 -6.52 -12.54 -18.54
CA LEU A 149 -6.28 -11.56 -19.60
C LEU A 149 -5.07 -11.93 -20.46
N ALA A 150 -4.00 -12.45 -19.86
CA ALA A 150 -2.82 -12.91 -20.60
C ALA A 150 -3.16 -14.06 -21.56
N LYS A 151 -4.01 -14.99 -21.12
CA LYS A 151 -4.52 -16.07 -21.98
C LYS A 151 -5.33 -15.53 -23.15
N GLU A 152 -6.26 -14.61 -22.88
CA GLU A 152 -7.09 -13.95 -23.89
C GLU A 152 -6.23 -13.19 -24.92
N ILE A 153 -5.20 -12.47 -24.46
CA ILE A 153 -4.22 -11.80 -25.34
C ILE A 153 -3.53 -12.81 -26.26
N SER A 154 -3.08 -13.94 -25.72
CA SER A 154 -2.43 -14.98 -26.52
C SER A 154 -3.36 -15.59 -27.57
N GLU A 155 -4.63 -15.81 -27.23
CA GLU A 155 -5.65 -16.32 -28.15
C GLU A 155 -5.92 -15.31 -29.29
N LEU A 156 -6.09 -14.03 -28.96
CA LEU A 156 -6.27 -12.95 -29.94
C LEU A 156 -5.05 -12.79 -30.85
N GLN A 157 -3.83 -12.90 -30.33
CA GLN A 157 -2.60 -12.88 -31.14
C GLN A 157 -2.57 -14.03 -32.17
N SER A 158 -2.99 -15.23 -31.76
CA SER A 158 -3.10 -16.37 -32.69
C SER A 158 -4.15 -16.13 -33.77
N GLN A 159 -5.29 -15.51 -33.43
CA GLN A 159 -6.33 -15.18 -34.40
C GLN A 159 -5.86 -14.13 -35.40
N ILE A 160 -5.14 -13.10 -34.93
CA ILE A 160 -4.54 -12.07 -35.82
C ILE A 160 -3.60 -12.73 -36.83
N ALA A 161 -2.74 -13.64 -36.39
CA ALA A 161 -1.82 -14.34 -37.28
C ALA A 161 -2.55 -15.18 -38.35
N SER A 162 -3.63 -15.89 -37.98
CA SER A 162 -4.47 -16.64 -38.93
C SER A 162 -5.10 -15.72 -39.97
N LEU A 163 -5.71 -14.62 -39.52
CA LEU A 163 -6.36 -13.66 -40.40
C LEU A 163 -5.38 -13.00 -41.37
N GLN A 164 -4.16 -12.68 -40.92
CA GLN A 164 -3.12 -12.13 -41.79
C GLN A 164 -2.69 -13.13 -42.88
N ALA A 165 -2.60 -14.42 -42.55
CA ALA A 165 -2.31 -15.46 -43.52
C ALA A 165 -3.44 -15.60 -44.55
N GLU A 166 -4.70 -15.58 -44.10
CA GLU A 166 -5.89 -15.64 -44.97
C GLU A 166 -6.00 -14.43 -45.90
N ILE A 167 -5.70 -13.23 -45.40
CA ILE A 167 -5.64 -12.00 -46.20
C ILE A 167 -4.60 -12.15 -47.29
N THR A 168 -3.38 -12.56 -46.94
CA THR A 168 -2.27 -12.71 -47.90
C THR A 168 -2.60 -13.72 -48.99
N ASP A 169 -3.14 -14.89 -48.62
CA ASP A 169 -3.56 -15.92 -49.58
C ASP A 169 -4.68 -15.42 -50.51
N SER A 170 -5.66 -14.69 -49.95
CA SER A 170 -6.76 -14.11 -50.72
C SER A 170 -6.27 -13.07 -51.72
N GLU A 171 -5.38 -12.16 -51.30
CA GLU A 171 -4.75 -11.15 -52.16
C GLU A 171 -3.97 -11.80 -53.32
N GLN A 172 -3.19 -12.84 -53.03
CA GLN A 172 -2.45 -13.59 -54.06
C GLN A 172 -3.39 -14.26 -55.07
N LYS A 173 -4.47 -14.89 -54.60
CA LYS A 173 -5.46 -15.52 -55.49
C LYS A 173 -6.18 -14.51 -56.37
N ILE A 174 -6.57 -13.37 -55.82
CA ILE A 174 -7.27 -12.31 -56.55
C ILE A 174 -6.35 -11.70 -57.61
N THR A 175 -5.12 -11.35 -57.22
CA THR A 175 -4.13 -10.76 -58.15
C THR A 175 -3.75 -11.74 -59.26
N GLY A 176 -3.53 -13.02 -58.94
CA GLY A 176 -3.28 -14.07 -59.92
C GLY A 176 -4.42 -14.21 -60.93
N ARG A 177 -5.65 -14.39 -60.46
CA ARG A 177 -6.84 -14.49 -61.34
C ARG A 177 -7.06 -13.25 -62.20
N SER A 178 -6.79 -12.06 -61.67
CA SER A 178 -6.87 -10.81 -62.43
C SER A 178 -5.80 -10.75 -63.53
N GLY A 179 -4.60 -11.26 -63.27
CA GLY A 179 -3.53 -11.40 -64.25
C GLY A 179 -3.92 -12.36 -65.37
N ASP A 180 -4.39 -13.56 -65.00
CA ASP A 180 -4.85 -14.59 -65.94
C ASP A 180 -5.97 -14.07 -66.85
N TYR A 181 -6.98 -13.41 -66.27
CA TYR A 181 -8.06 -12.80 -67.04
C TYR A 181 -7.55 -11.76 -68.05
N THR A 182 -6.63 -10.89 -67.62
CA THR A 182 -6.06 -9.85 -68.50
C THR A 182 -5.28 -10.45 -69.66
N ALA A 183 -4.48 -11.49 -69.39
CA ALA A 183 -3.72 -12.20 -70.38
C ALA A 183 -4.64 -12.89 -71.41
N GLU A 184 -5.63 -13.65 -70.93
CA GLU A 184 -6.61 -14.35 -71.77
C GLU A 184 -7.45 -13.38 -72.60
N SER A 185 -7.91 -12.27 -72.01
CA SER A 185 -8.66 -11.23 -72.70
C SER A 185 -7.84 -10.59 -73.82
N THR A 186 -6.56 -10.32 -73.57
CA THR A 186 -5.64 -9.75 -74.56
C THR A 186 -5.39 -10.73 -75.71
N CYS A 187 -5.13 -12.00 -75.39
CA CYS A 187 -4.93 -13.06 -76.37
C CYS A 187 -6.16 -13.20 -77.29
N ARG A 188 -7.36 -13.31 -76.71
CA ARG A 188 -8.62 -13.39 -77.49
C ARG A 188 -8.86 -12.16 -78.35
N LYS A 189 -8.59 -10.96 -77.85
CA LYS A 189 -8.70 -9.72 -78.65
C LYS A 189 -7.74 -9.73 -79.85
N GLN A 190 -6.49 -10.14 -79.64
CA GLN A 190 -5.50 -10.26 -80.72
C GLN A 190 -5.91 -11.32 -81.74
N GLN A 191 -6.43 -12.46 -81.29
CA GLN A 191 -6.93 -13.51 -82.17
C GLN A 191 -8.11 -13.02 -83.03
N ILE A 192 -9.11 -12.38 -82.41
CA ILE A 192 -10.25 -11.78 -83.12
C ILE A 192 -9.76 -10.74 -84.15
N ALA A 193 -8.81 -9.88 -83.77
CA ALA A 193 -8.26 -8.89 -84.69
C ALA A 193 -7.55 -9.54 -85.90
N ALA A 194 -6.76 -10.60 -85.67
CA ALA A 194 -6.12 -11.34 -86.75
C ALA A 194 -7.14 -12.06 -87.66
N ASP A 195 -8.20 -12.61 -87.07
CA ASP A 195 -9.26 -13.29 -87.82
C ASP A 195 -10.09 -12.31 -88.65
N ILE A 196 -10.34 -11.08 -88.16
CA ILE A 196 -10.97 -10.01 -88.95
C ILE A 196 -10.18 -9.72 -90.24
N GLU A 197 -8.85 -9.62 -90.16
CA GLU A 197 -8.02 -9.37 -91.34
C GLU A 197 -8.08 -10.54 -92.34
N LYS A 198 -8.04 -11.78 -91.85
CA LYS A 198 -8.22 -12.97 -92.71
C LYS A 198 -9.59 -13.00 -93.38
N ILE A 199 -10.66 -12.69 -92.65
CA ILE A 199 -12.03 -12.64 -93.18
C ILE A 199 -12.13 -11.63 -94.32
N LYS A 200 -11.60 -10.41 -94.13
CA LYS A 200 -11.56 -9.37 -95.18
C LYS A 200 -10.82 -9.84 -96.43
N GLN A 201 -9.76 -10.62 -96.27
CA GLN A 201 -8.94 -11.11 -97.38
C GLN A 201 -9.60 -12.26 -98.15
N TYR A 202 -10.18 -13.23 -97.43
CA TYR A 202 -10.61 -14.51 -98.02
C TYR A 202 -12.09 -14.55 -98.40
N ILE A 203 -12.95 -13.75 -97.76
CA ILE A 203 -14.38 -13.72 -98.06
C ILE A 203 -14.69 -12.52 -98.95
N ARG A 204 -14.95 -12.77 -100.25
CA ARG A 204 -15.49 -11.74 -101.17
C ARG A 204 -17.01 -11.86 -101.24
N GLN A 205 -17.71 -10.72 -101.16
CA GLN A 205 -19.15 -10.67 -101.41
C GLN A 205 -19.40 -10.98 -102.90
N GLN A 206 -20.34 -11.88 -103.18
CA GLN A 206 -20.89 -12.08 -104.53
C GLN A 206 -21.87 -10.97 -104.87
#